data_AF-A0A2N2IY06-F1
#
_entry.id   AF-A0A2N2IY06-F1
#
_cell.length_a   1.000
_cell.length_b   1.000
_cell.length_c   1.000
_cell.angle_alpha   90.00
_cell.angle_beta   90.00
_cell.angle_gamma   90.00
#
_symmetry.space_group_name_H-M   'P 1'
#
loop_
_entity.id
_entity.type
_entity.pdbx_description
1 polymer ?
#
loop_
_entity_poly.entity_id
_entity_poly.type
_entity_poly.pdbx_seq_one_letter_code
_entity_poly.pdbx_strand_id
1 'polypeptide(L)'
;MSQFALKTQLPTYLAQQQERIEGIARGYGLDPFPTIFEILAYDQMNEIAAYGGFPTRYPHWRYGMEYEQLSKSHEYGLSKIYEMVINNTPSYAYLLEGNSLVDQKLVMAHVYAHVDFFKNNFAFRATDLDAAGNLTDPMARPDPYKPNRRWIDKMANHGARVRRHMERYGVTVVEQFIDTCLSLDNLVDPWRPFSGRPVVRGEDDGAAIEVPRLRSKDYMESFINPVEYLEQQKKKLEDAQKKKRTFPESPARDVLDFLVAHAPLDRWERDVIEVIRDEAYYFIPQMQTKIMNEGWATYWHSRLMTEKILDASEIIDYADNASGVTATSGKQLNPYKLGVELYRNIAERWDKGQFGKDWDECNDLEVKRHWNMRLGLGQKKIFEVRKIYNDVTFIDEFLTPEFAIEHKLFTFSWSERNGRFEINTREFQAVKDKLLFQLTNFGNPYIYVQDANYQNRSELLLQHRHEGSDLRADYAREALRALFRVWKRPVIISTIVDERPVFLRFDGKEHKSEDAPKQD
;
A
#
# COMPACT_ATOMS: atom_id res chain seq x y z
N MET A 1 15.29 -17.58 -24.84
CA MET A 1 14.53 -18.50 -23.96
C MET A 1 15.38 -18.71 -22.72
N SER A 2 15.04 -18.08 -21.59
CA SER A 2 15.79 -18.23 -20.34
C SER A 2 15.56 -19.63 -19.79
N GLN A 3 16.62 -20.43 -19.74
CA GLN A 3 16.63 -21.70 -19.01
C GLN A 3 16.78 -21.47 -17.50
N PHE A 4 15.87 -20.69 -16.90
CA PHE A 4 15.55 -20.90 -15.49
C PHE A 4 14.52 -22.03 -15.46
N ALA A 5 15.00 -23.26 -15.67
CA ALA A 5 14.19 -24.43 -15.45
C ALA A 5 14.13 -24.66 -13.93
N LEU A 6 13.17 -24.04 -13.26
CA LEU A 6 12.71 -24.37 -11.91
C LEU A 6 12.05 -25.76 -11.92
N LYS A 7 12.81 -26.79 -12.31
CA LYS A 7 12.39 -28.19 -12.34
C LYS A 7 12.86 -28.90 -11.07
N THR A 8 12.45 -28.42 -9.91
CA THR A 8 12.47 -29.22 -8.69
C THR A 8 11.05 -29.66 -8.42
N GLN A 9 10.68 -30.84 -8.93
CA GLN A 9 9.44 -31.49 -8.50
C GLN A 9 9.49 -31.61 -6.98
N LEU A 10 8.44 -31.13 -6.31
CA LEU A 10 8.30 -31.24 -4.88
C LEU A 10 8.47 -32.72 -4.48
N PRO A 11 9.39 -33.06 -3.56
CA PRO A 11 9.59 -34.43 -3.11
C PRO A 11 8.26 -35.05 -2.67
N THR A 12 8.08 -36.35 -2.93
CA THR A 12 6.80 -37.03 -2.70
C THR A 12 6.26 -36.87 -1.28
N TYR A 13 7.13 -36.90 -0.27
CA TYR A 13 6.73 -36.72 1.12
C TYR A 13 6.17 -35.32 1.41
N LEU A 14 6.72 -34.28 0.77
CA LEU A 14 6.20 -32.91 0.87
C LEU A 14 4.93 -32.73 0.04
N ALA A 15 4.84 -33.36 -1.13
CA ALA A 15 3.61 -33.33 -1.93
C ALA A 15 2.42 -33.95 -1.17
N GLN A 16 2.65 -35.04 -0.43
CA GLN A 16 1.65 -35.61 0.46
C GLN A 16 1.26 -34.67 1.61
N GLN A 17 2.23 -33.97 2.21
CA GLN A 17 1.91 -32.94 3.22
C GLN A 17 1.15 -31.76 2.61
N GLN A 18 1.52 -31.31 1.42
CA GLN A 18 0.82 -30.25 0.70
C GLN A 18 -0.66 -30.61 0.51
N GLU A 19 -0.97 -31.78 -0.05
CA GLU A 19 -2.34 -32.23 -0.25
C GLU A 19 -3.12 -32.34 1.07
N ARG A 20 -2.50 -32.91 2.11
CA ARG A 20 -3.08 -33.02 3.45
C ARG A 20 -3.39 -31.65 4.04
N ILE A 21 -2.41 -30.74 4.05
CA ILE A 21 -2.53 -29.40 4.65
C ILE A 21 -3.56 -28.57 3.89
N GLU A 22 -3.58 -28.64 2.56
CA GLU A 22 -4.60 -27.96 1.75
C GLU A 22 -6.00 -28.45 2.09
N GLY A 23 -6.19 -29.78 2.18
CA GLY A 23 -7.46 -30.39 2.56
C GLY A 23 -7.94 -29.92 3.93
N ILE A 24 -7.03 -29.86 4.91
CA ILE A 24 -7.34 -29.33 6.26
C ILE A 24 -7.71 -27.86 6.17
N ALA A 25 -6.90 -27.01 5.52
CA ALA A 25 -7.14 -25.57 5.38
C ALA A 25 -8.52 -25.29 4.76
N ARG A 26 -8.85 -25.98 3.66
CA ARG A 26 -10.18 -25.91 3.02
C ARG A 26 -11.30 -26.40 3.94
N GLY A 27 -11.04 -27.42 4.77
CA GLY A 27 -11.96 -27.90 5.79
C GLY A 27 -12.34 -26.85 6.84
N TYR A 28 -11.44 -25.90 7.14
CA TYR A 28 -11.74 -24.74 8.00
C TYR A 28 -12.42 -23.57 7.26
N GLY A 29 -12.69 -23.72 5.95
CA GLY A 29 -13.33 -22.71 5.12
C GLY A 29 -12.37 -21.73 4.45
N LEU A 30 -11.05 -21.94 4.54
CA LEU A 30 -10.09 -21.18 3.75
C LEU A 30 -10.26 -21.52 2.26
N ASP A 31 -10.11 -20.51 1.40
CA ASP A 31 -10.21 -20.66 -0.04
C ASP A 31 -8.96 -20.09 -0.71
N PRO A 32 -7.82 -20.79 -0.66
CA PRO A 32 -6.63 -20.39 -1.38
C PRO A 32 -6.78 -20.67 -2.89
N PHE A 33 -6.11 -19.86 -3.72
CA PHE A 33 -5.79 -20.23 -5.10
C PHE A 33 -5.04 -21.57 -5.16
N PRO A 34 -5.01 -22.25 -6.33
CA PRO A 34 -4.09 -23.35 -6.53
C PRO A 34 -2.66 -22.88 -6.25
N THR A 35 -1.95 -23.57 -5.36
CA THR A 35 -0.61 -23.19 -4.92
C THR A 35 0.42 -24.21 -5.38
N ILE A 36 1.50 -23.73 -5.97
CA ILE A 36 2.66 -24.53 -6.37
C ILE A 36 3.79 -24.23 -5.40
N PHE A 37 4.30 -25.29 -4.74
CA PHE A 37 5.46 -25.19 -3.87
C PHE A 37 6.71 -25.68 -4.61
N GLU A 38 7.79 -24.92 -4.48
CA GLU A 38 9.11 -25.27 -5.02
C GLU A 38 10.14 -25.21 -3.90
N ILE A 39 11.08 -26.17 -3.88
CA ILE A 39 12.21 -26.13 -2.96
C ILE A 39 13.35 -25.36 -3.62
N LEU A 40 13.90 -24.41 -2.87
CA LEU A 40 15.07 -23.63 -3.26
C LEU A 40 16.21 -23.81 -2.28
N ALA A 41 17.43 -23.79 -2.83
CA ALA A 41 18.63 -23.62 -2.04
C ALA A 41 18.68 -22.21 -1.42
N TYR A 42 19.53 -22.05 -0.43
CA TYR A 42 19.70 -20.79 0.30
C TYR A 42 20.03 -19.59 -0.63
N ASP A 43 21.01 -19.74 -1.52
CA ASP A 43 21.41 -18.67 -2.44
C ASP A 43 20.27 -18.28 -3.40
N GLN A 44 19.51 -19.27 -3.87
CA GLN A 44 18.36 -19.07 -4.75
C GLN A 44 17.22 -18.34 -4.03
N MET A 45 16.98 -18.66 -2.75
CA MET A 45 15.97 -17.96 -1.94
C MET A 45 16.33 -16.48 -1.82
N ASN A 46 17.59 -16.15 -1.55
CA ASN A 46 18.06 -14.76 -1.47
C ASN A 46 17.97 -14.05 -2.83
N GLU A 47 18.31 -14.71 -3.93
CA GLU A 47 18.18 -14.17 -5.29
C GLU A 47 16.71 -13.80 -5.60
N ILE A 48 15.80 -14.74 -5.36
CA ILE A 48 14.38 -14.52 -5.63
C ILE A 48 13.81 -13.46 -4.68
N ALA A 49 14.21 -13.46 -3.41
CA ALA A 49 13.81 -12.44 -2.44
C ALA A 49 14.29 -11.04 -2.85
N ALA A 50 15.52 -10.91 -3.35
CA ALA A 50 16.03 -9.65 -3.88
C ALA A 50 15.21 -9.13 -5.07
N TYR A 51 14.66 -10.02 -5.89
CA TYR A 51 13.70 -9.64 -6.93
C TYR A 51 12.26 -9.45 -6.42
N GLY A 52 12.03 -9.45 -5.11
CA GLY A 52 10.69 -9.28 -4.52
C GLY A 52 9.79 -10.50 -4.75
N GLY A 53 10.38 -11.69 -4.81
CA GLY A 53 9.68 -12.96 -5.00
C GLY A 53 9.62 -13.45 -6.44
N PHE A 54 10.00 -12.64 -7.44
CA PHE A 54 9.86 -13.00 -8.84
C PHE A 54 11.13 -13.62 -9.44
N PRO A 55 11.03 -14.70 -10.25
CA PRO A 55 12.19 -15.30 -10.92
C PRO A 55 12.89 -14.38 -11.94
N THR A 56 12.20 -13.36 -12.44
CA THR A 56 12.74 -12.44 -13.43
C THR A 56 12.09 -11.08 -13.30
N ARG A 57 12.93 -10.03 -13.20
CA ARG A 57 12.51 -8.63 -13.31
C ARG A 57 13.34 -7.89 -14.35
N TYR A 58 13.10 -6.60 -14.48
CA TYR A 58 13.98 -5.74 -15.26
C TYR A 58 15.39 -5.72 -14.64
N PRO A 59 16.45 -5.66 -15.47
CA PRO A 59 17.81 -5.58 -14.95
C PRO A 59 18.04 -4.23 -14.26
N HIS A 60 18.57 -4.25 -13.04
CA HIS A 60 18.94 -3.06 -12.28
C HIS A 60 19.92 -3.42 -11.16
N TRP A 61 20.91 -2.56 -10.90
CA TRP A 61 21.93 -2.79 -9.88
C TRP A 61 21.35 -2.93 -8.45
N ARG A 62 20.21 -2.29 -8.16
CA ARG A 62 19.56 -2.34 -6.82
C ARG A 62 19.34 -3.76 -6.32
N TYR A 63 19.01 -4.68 -7.22
CA TYR A 63 18.72 -6.06 -6.84
C TYR A 63 19.98 -6.80 -6.39
N GLY A 64 21.14 -6.47 -6.97
CA GLY A 64 22.43 -6.96 -6.49
C GLY A 64 22.76 -6.43 -5.10
N MET A 65 22.48 -5.15 -4.84
CA MET A 65 22.65 -4.59 -3.49
C MET A 65 21.69 -5.22 -2.47
N GLU A 66 20.44 -5.47 -2.85
CA GLU A 66 19.45 -6.12 -2.00
C GLU A 66 19.83 -7.58 -1.70
N TYR A 67 20.31 -8.31 -2.70
CA TYR A 67 20.87 -9.66 -2.53
C TYR A 67 22.02 -9.69 -1.52
N GLU A 68 23.01 -8.80 -1.69
CA GLU A 68 24.16 -8.70 -0.79
C GLU A 68 23.75 -8.39 0.65
N GLN A 69 22.74 -7.52 0.83
CA GLN A 69 22.19 -7.21 2.14
C GLN A 69 21.52 -8.43 2.77
N LEU A 70 20.63 -9.11 2.03
CA LEU A 70 19.89 -10.28 2.50
C LEU A 70 20.83 -11.44 2.85
N SER A 71 21.77 -11.75 1.95
CA SER A 71 22.77 -12.81 2.14
C SER A 71 23.58 -12.57 3.42
N LYS A 72 24.12 -11.36 3.61
CA LYS A 72 24.92 -11.03 4.81
C LYS A 72 24.08 -11.03 6.08
N SER A 73 22.88 -10.47 6.06
CA SER A 73 22.00 -10.47 7.23
C SER A 73 21.72 -11.89 7.72
N HIS A 74 21.51 -12.83 6.80
CA HIS A 74 21.33 -14.22 7.18
C HIS A 74 22.64 -14.90 7.61
N GLU A 75 23.77 -14.66 6.92
CA GLU A 75 25.08 -15.22 7.30
C GLU A 75 25.46 -14.85 8.75
N TYR A 76 25.10 -13.63 9.17
CA TYR A 76 25.27 -13.18 10.55
C TYR A 76 24.14 -13.60 11.51
N GLY A 77 23.17 -14.39 11.05
CA GLY A 77 22.03 -14.86 11.86
C GLY A 77 21.05 -13.77 12.28
N LEU A 78 21.04 -12.62 11.58
CA LEU A 78 20.18 -11.46 11.89
C LEU A 78 18.77 -11.61 11.32
N SER A 79 18.61 -12.36 10.23
CA SER A 79 17.32 -12.61 9.60
C SER A 79 17.27 -13.97 8.91
N LYS A 80 16.10 -14.61 8.92
CA LYS A 80 15.83 -15.83 8.16
C LYS A 80 14.53 -15.68 7.39
N ILE A 81 14.60 -15.93 6.08
CA ILE A 81 13.43 -15.97 5.20
C ILE A 81 12.87 -17.39 5.29
N TYR A 82 11.75 -17.55 5.98
CA TYR A 82 11.10 -18.85 6.13
C TYR A 82 10.26 -19.21 4.90
N GLU A 83 9.65 -18.19 4.29
CA GLU A 83 8.77 -18.33 3.14
C GLU A 83 9.05 -17.22 2.13
N MET A 84 8.60 -17.45 0.90
CA MET A 84 8.34 -16.39 -0.06
C MET A 84 7.14 -16.81 -0.89
N VAL A 85 6.07 -16.01 -0.89
CA VAL A 85 4.83 -16.29 -1.65
C VAL A 85 4.50 -15.20 -2.65
N ILE A 86 4.17 -15.60 -3.88
CA ILE A 86 3.74 -14.72 -4.97
C ILE A 86 2.22 -14.79 -5.12
N ASN A 87 1.57 -13.63 -5.08
CA ASN A 87 0.17 -13.46 -5.43
C ASN A 87 -0.03 -13.61 -6.95
N ASN A 88 -0.14 -14.85 -7.39
CA ASN A 88 -0.33 -15.25 -8.78
C ASN A 88 -1.47 -16.28 -8.88
N THR A 89 -2.00 -16.55 -10.07
CA THR A 89 -2.97 -17.63 -10.33
C THR A 89 -2.39 -18.60 -11.37
N PRO A 90 -1.87 -19.79 -10.97
CA PRO A 90 -1.72 -20.32 -9.61
C PRO A 90 -0.71 -19.52 -8.77
N SER A 91 -0.83 -19.54 -7.45
CA SER A 91 0.12 -18.90 -6.54
C SER A 91 1.39 -19.75 -6.46
N TYR A 92 2.54 -19.11 -6.36
CA TYR A 92 3.83 -19.79 -6.22
C TYR A 92 4.39 -19.50 -4.84
N ALA A 93 4.92 -20.51 -4.18
CA ALA A 93 5.57 -20.37 -2.90
C ALA A 93 6.86 -21.16 -2.86
N TYR A 94 7.87 -20.59 -2.23
CA TYR A 94 9.21 -21.18 -2.16
C TYR A 94 9.49 -21.68 -0.74
N LEU A 95 9.97 -22.91 -0.66
CA LEU A 95 10.39 -23.61 0.54
C LEU A 95 11.91 -23.64 0.60
N LEU A 96 12.48 -23.31 1.76
CA LEU A 96 13.92 -23.42 1.95
C LEU A 96 14.33 -24.88 2.17
N GLU A 97 15.29 -25.40 1.41
CA GLU A 97 15.74 -26.80 1.47
C GLU A 97 16.21 -27.23 2.88
N GLY A 98 16.87 -26.33 3.62
CA GLY A 98 17.42 -26.60 4.95
C GLY A 98 16.42 -26.63 6.11
N ASN A 99 15.13 -26.42 5.84
CA ASN A 99 14.10 -26.41 6.89
C ASN A 99 13.74 -27.84 7.34
N SER A 100 13.47 -28.00 8.65
CA SER A 100 12.96 -29.26 9.20
C SER A 100 11.59 -29.60 8.62
N LEU A 101 11.14 -30.86 8.72
CA LEU A 101 9.80 -31.23 8.23
C LEU A 101 8.68 -30.43 8.95
N VAL A 102 8.86 -30.15 10.25
CA VAL A 102 7.94 -29.33 11.04
C VAL A 102 7.86 -27.91 10.48
N ASP A 103 9.01 -27.33 10.11
CA ASP A 103 9.07 -26.01 9.49
C ASP A 103 8.46 -26.00 8.09
N GLN A 104 8.65 -27.05 7.30
CA GLN A 104 7.99 -27.16 5.99
C GLN A 104 6.46 -27.20 6.16
N LYS A 105 5.96 -27.99 7.11
CA LYS A 105 4.52 -28.03 7.45
C LYS A 105 4.01 -26.65 7.90
N LEU A 106 4.77 -25.97 8.75
CA LEU A 106 4.46 -24.62 9.24
C LEU A 106 4.35 -23.62 8.10
N VAL A 107 5.36 -23.58 7.23
CA VAL A 107 5.43 -22.68 6.07
C VAL A 107 4.29 -22.97 5.10
N MET A 108 4.00 -24.24 4.80
CA MET A 108 2.88 -24.60 3.93
C MET A 108 1.54 -24.09 4.50
N ALA A 109 1.28 -24.32 5.79
CA ALA A 109 0.03 -23.87 6.42
C ALA A 109 -0.07 -22.33 6.44
N HIS A 110 1.05 -21.64 6.66
CA HIS A 110 1.14 -20.18 6.62
C HIS A 110 0.88 -19.62 5.22
N VAL A 111 1.52 -20.19 4.20
CA VAL A 111 1.32 -19.83 2.79
C VAL A 111 -0.12 -20.01 2.37
N TYR A 112 -0.79 -21.12 2.74
CA TYR A 112 -2.20 -21.30 2.39
C TYR A 112 -3.11 -20.21 2.97
N ALA A 113 -2.80 -19.73 4.17
CA ALA A 113 -3.53 -18.62 4.77
C ALA A 113 -3.24 -17.28 4.07
N HIS A 114 -1.98 -17.00 3.66
CA HIS A 114 -1.66 -15.84 2.82
C HIS A 114 -2.39 -15.89 1.47
N VAL A 115 -2.34 -17.02 0.78
CA VAL A 115 -2.96 -17.18 -0.53
C VAL A 115 -4.48 -17.02 -0.43
N ASP A 116 -5.09 -17.54 0.63
CA ASP A 116 -6.48 -17.26 0.97
C ASP A 116 -6.73 -15.75 1.21
N PHE A 117 -5.85 -15.06 1.95
CA PHE A 117 -5.94 -13.61 2.17
C PHE A 117 -5.86 -12.83 0.85
N PHE A 118 -4.89 -13.16 -0.01
CA PHE A 118 -4.70 -12.53 -1.33
C PHE A 118 -5.94 -12.67 -2.19
N LYS A 119 -6.56 -13.85 -2.22
CA LYS A 119 -7.80 -14.07 -2.96
C LYS A 119 -8.97 -13.29 -2.36
N ASN A 120 -9.00 -13.15 -1.03
CA ASN A 120 -10.20 -12.74 -0.32
C ASN A 120 -10.21 -11.34 0.27
N ASN A 121 -9.12 -10.58 0.26
CA ASN A 121 -9.12 -9.19 0.67
C ASN A 121 -9.37 -8.24 -0.51
N PHE A 122 -10.08 -7.14 -0.27
CA PHE A 122 -10.44 -6.18 -1.32
C PHE A 122 -9.23 -5.44 -1.92
N ALA A 123 -8.18 -5.15 -1.13
CA ALA A 123 -7.02 -4.38 -1.60
C ALA A 123 -6.30 -5.12 -2.73
N PHE A 124 -6.22 -6.46 -2.64
CA PHE A 124 -5.62 -7.30 -3.66
C PHE A 124 -6.38 -7.35 -4.97
N ARG A 125 -7.63 -6.84 -5.03
CA ARG A 125 -8.36 -6.73 -6.30
C ARG A 125 -7.67 -5.78 -7.29
N ALA A 126 -6.84 -4.85 -6.81
CA ALA A 126 -6.00 -4.01 -7.67
C ALA A 126 -4.97 -4.82 -8.49
N THR A 127 -4.72 -6.08 -8.12
CA THR A 127 -3.78 -6.97 -8.82
C THR A 127 -4.44 -7.87 -9.87
N ASP A 128 -5.77 -7.81 -10.02
CA ASP A 128 -6.50 -8.58 -11.04
C ASP A 128 -6.23 -7.99 -12.43
N LEU A 129 -5.55 -8.73 -13.31
CA LEU A 129 -5.17 -8.23 -14.65
C LEU A 129 -6.34 -8.23 -15.64
N ASP A 130 -7.42 -8.95 -15.32
CA ASP A 130 -8.68 -8.97 -16.04
C ASP A 130 -9.66 -7.89 -15.56
N ALA A 131 -9.36 -7.20 -14.45
CA ALA A 131 -10.12 -6.04 -14.00
C ALA A 131 -9.71 -4.79 -14.81
N ALA A 132 -10.25 -4.65 -16.01
CA ALA A 132 -9.99 -3.49 -16.87
C ALA A 132 -10.63 -2.19 -16.32
N GLY A 133 -9.96 -1.54 -15.35
CA GLY A 133 -10.18 -0.12 -14.97
C GLY A 133 -11.56 0.26 -14.42
N ASN A 134 -12.38 -0.70 -14.00
CA ASN A 134 -13.79 -0.50 -13.66
C ASN A 134 -14.17 -1.03 -12.26
N LEU A 135 -13.22 -1.12 -11.32
CA LEU A 135 -13.51 -1.69 -10.02
C LEU A 135 -14.09 -0.64 -9.05
N THR A 136 -15.28 -0.13 -9.35
CA THR A 136 -15.98 0.84 -8.49
C THR A 136 -16.54 0.19 -7.21
N ASP A 137 -16.82 -1.11 -7.25
CA ASP A 137 -17.16 -1.92 -6.09
C ASP A 137 -16.16 -3.08 -5.96
N PRO A 138 -15.11 -2.94 -5.14
CA PRO A 138 -14.12 -4.00 -4.93
C PRO A 138 -14.66 -5.19 -4.12
N MET A 139 -15.81 -5.04 -3.46
CA MET A 139 -16.43 -6.08 -2.63
C MET A 139 -17.31 -7.02 -3.45
N ALA A 140 -17.87 -6.54 -4.57
CA ALA A 140 -18.59 -7.33 -5.54
C ALA A 140 -17.65 -8.32 -6.25
N ARG A 141 -18.04 -9.60 -6.28
CA ARG A 141 -17.27 -10.66 -6.94
C ARG A 141 -18.15 -11.45 -7.89
N PRO A 142 -17.67 -11.76 -9.10
CA PRO A 142 -18.29 -12.80 -9.90
C PRO A 142 -18.14 -14.14 -9.18
N ASP A 143 -19.16 -15.00 -9.29
CA ASP A 143 -19.13 -16.38 -8.81
C ASP A 143 -19.16 -17.33 -10.03
N PRO A 144 -18.14 -18.17 -10.25
CA PRO A 144 -16.94 -18.37 -9.42
C PRO A 144 -15.90 -17.25 -9.56
N TYR A 145 -15.29 -16.87 -8.44
CA TYR A 145 -14.22 -15.86 -8.41
C TYR A 145 -12.87 -16.48 -8.81
N LYS A 146 -12.45 -16.26 -10.07
CA LYS A 146 -11.21 -16.78 -10.66
C LYS A 146 -10.44 -15.68 -11.43
N PRO A 147 -9.90 -14.66 -10.74
CA PRO A 147 -9.18 -13.57 -11.39
C PRO A 147 -7.91 -14.03 -12.08
N ASN A 148 -7.54 -13.32 -13.15
CA ASN A 148 -6.28 -13.54 -13.85
C ASN A 148 -5.16 -12.73 -13.19
N ARG A 149 -4.34 -13.37 -12.35
CA ARG A 149 -3.16 -12.77 -11.73
C ARG A 149 -1.90 -13.43 -12.25
N ARG A 150 -1.55 -13.22 -13.53
CA ARG A 150 -0.32 -13.75 -14.14
C ARG A 150 0.84 -12.76 -14.01
N TRP A 151 1.17 -12.38 -12.79
CA TRP A 151 2.21 -11.40 -12.51
C TRP A 151 3.61 -11.92 -12.81
N ILE A 152 3.86 -13.22 -12.71
CA ILE A 152 5.15 -13.80 -13.15
C ILE A 152 5.40 -13.51 -14.62
N ASP A 153 4.40 -13.76 -15.48
CA ASP A 153 4.49 -13.49 -16.92
C ASP A 153 4.62 -11.97 -17.19
N LYS A 154 3.85 -11.16 -16.45
CA LYS A 154 3.87 -9.69 -16.59
C LYS A 154 5.24 -9.10 -16.21
N MET A 155 5.83 -9.52 -15.10
CA MET A 155 7.17 -9.12 -14.65
C MET A 155 8.26 -9.56 -15.63
N ALA A 156 8.16 -10.79 -16.17
CA ALA A 156 9.07 -11.26 -17.20
C ALA A 156 8.95 -10.43 -18.51
N ASN A 157 7.73 -10.05 -18.89
CA ASN A 157 7.47 -9.17 -20.04
C ASN A 157 8.06 -7.77 -19.82
N HIS A 158 7.89 -7.19 -18.63
CA HIS A 158 8.51 -5.93 -18.24
C HIS A 158 10.03 -6.00 -18.36
N GLY A 159 10.65 -7.06 -17.84
CA GLY A 159 12.09 -7.26 -17.97
C GLY A 159 12.55 -7.36 -19.43
N ALA A 160 11.77 -8.02 -20.29
CA ALA A 160 12.05 -8.07 -21.73
C ALA A 160 11.87 -6.71 -22.42
N ARG A 161 10.87 -5.92 -22.04
CA ARG A 161 10.68 -4.54 -22.52
C ARG A 161 11.89 -3.67 -22.20
N VAL A 162 12.31 -3.64 -20.93
CA VAL A 162 13.47 -2.86 -20.47
C VAL A 162 14.76 -3.30 -21.15
N ARG A 163 15.03 -4.61 -21.26
CA ARG A 163 16.21 -5.11 -21.98
C ARG A 163 16.28 -4.63 -23.44
N ARG A 164 15.15 -4.63 -24.15
CA ARG A 164 15.08 -4.12 -25.53
C ARG A 164 15.36 -2.62 -25.64
N HIS A 165 15.09 -1.85 -24.60
CA HIS A 165 15.47 -0.42 -24.56
C HIS A 165 16.95 -0.27 -24.25
N MET A 166 17.49 -1.06 -23.33
CA MET A 166 18.93 -1.06 -23.02
C MET A 166 19.79 -1.45 -24.22
N GLU A 167 19.36 -2.43 -25.02
CA GLU A 167 20.03 -2.81 -26.27
C GLU A 167 20.06 -1.66 -27.29
N ARG A 168 19.04 -0.79 -27.30
CA ARG A 168 18.91 0.31 -28.27
C ARG A 168 19.57 1.61 -27.82
N TYR A 169 19.42 1.97 -26.55
CA TYR A 169 19.82 3.27 -26.00
C TYR A 169 21.05 3.19 -25.08
N GLY A 170 21.52 1.97 -24.78
CA GLY A 170 22.63 1.71 -23.86
C GLY A 170 22.15 1.47 -22.43
N VAL A 171 22.86 0.59 -21.72
CA VAL A 171 22.56 0.17 -20.34
C VAL A 171 22.53 1.37 -19.39
N THR A 172 23.57 2.21 -19.39
CA THR A 172 23.70 3.33 -18.46
C THR A 172 22.58 4.36 -18.59
N VAL A 173 22.15 4.66 -19.82
CA VAL A 173 21.11 5.67 -20.07
C VAL A 173 19.76 5.22 -19.50
N VAL A 174 19.39 3.96 -19.75
CA VAL A 174 18.13 3.39 -19.28
C VAL A 174 18.18 3.17 -17.77
N GLU A 175 19.29 2.66 -17.23
CA GLU A 175 19.47 2.43 -15.80
C GLU A 175 19.34 3.72 -14.98
N GLN A 176 20.04 4.80 -15.38
CA GLN A 176 19.91 6.09 -14.70
C GLN A 176 18.48 6.67 -14.78
N PHE A 177 17.75 6.35 -15.84
CA PHE A 177 16.35 6.75 -15.96
C PHE A 177 15.46 5.89 -15.04
N ILE A 178 15.73 4.60 -14.90
CA ILE A 178 15.07 3.73 -13.91
C ILE A 178 15.33 4.25 -12.49
N ASP A 179 16.56 4.63 -12.13
CA ASP A 179 16.88 5.24 -10.83
C ASP A 179 15.99 6.47 -10.56
N THR A 180 15.79 7.30 -11.58
CA THR A 180 14.92 8.49 -11.51
C THR A 180 13.48 8.09 -11.24
N CYS A 181 12.97 7.10 -11.96
CA CYS A 181 11.58 6.65 -11.81
C CYS A 181 11.36 5.97 -10.46
N LEU A 182 12.32 5.18 -9.97
CA LEU A 182 12.27 4.52 -8.67
C LEU A 182 12.30 5.52 -7.50
N SER A 183 12.92 6.69 -7.67
CA SER A 183 12.85 7.75 -6.66
C SER A 183 11.46 8.41 -6.53
N LEU A 184 10.55 8.11 -7.47
CA LEU A 184 9.20 8.68 -7.54
C LEU A 184 8.09 7.63 -7.36
N ASP A 185 8.43 6.35 -7.22
CA ASP A 185 7.45 5.25 -7.24
C ASP A 185 6.39 5.33 -6.12
N ASN A 186 6.70 6.02 -5.03
CA ASN A 186 5.79 6.30 -3.92
C ASN A 186 4.78 7.43 -4.19
N LEU A 187 4.86 8.12 -5.34
CA LEU A 187 3.90 9.16 -5.76
C LEU A 187 2.73 8.62 -6.58
N VAL A 188 2.57 7.30 -6.61
CA VAL A 188 1.41 6.61 -7.20
C VAL A 188 0.22 6.70 -6.24
N ASP A 189 -1.00 6.87 -6.77
CA ASP A 189 -2.21 6.81 -5.95
C ASP A 189 -2.67 5.36 -5.73
N PRO A 190 -2.63 4.83 -4.49
CA PRO A 190 -3.09 3.47 -4.18
C PRO A 190 -4.56 3.21 -4.51
N TRP A 191 -5.37 4.27 -4.55
CA TRP A 191 -6.82 4.16 -4.71
C TRP A 191 -7.28 4.33 -6.16
N ARG A 192 -6.36 4.68 -7.07
CA ARG A 192 -6.64 4.85 -8.50
C ARG A 192 -7.28 3.60 -9.13
N PRO A 193 -6.86 2.35 -8.83
CA PRO A 193 -7.52 1.15 -9.36
C PRO A 193 -9.00 1.01 -8.97
N PHE A 194 -9.40 1.65 -7.87
CA PHE A 194 -10.77 1.59 -7.32
C PHE A 194 -11.63 2.82 -7.66
N SER A 195 -11.06 3.82 -8.33
CA SER A 195 -11.73 5.09 -8.59
C SER A 195 -12.66 5.06 -9.82
N GLY A 196 -12.71 3.93 -10.54
CA GLY A 196 -13.43 3.81 -11.81
C GLY A 196 -12.82 4.66 -12.93
N ARG A 197 -13.51 4.75 -14.07
CA ARG A 197 -13.11 5.70 -15.13
C ARG A 197 -13.40 7.12 -14.65
N PRO A 198 -12.50 8.08 -14.91
CA PRO A 198 -12.80 9.48 -14.68
C PRO A 198 -14.13 9.80 -15.36
N VAL A 199 -15.11 10.26 -14.60
CA VAL A 199 -16.29 10.88 -15.19
C VAL A 199 -15.74 12.09 -15.91
N VAL A 200 -15.62 12.02 -17.23
CA VAL A 200 -15.50 13.21 -18.05
C VAL A 200 -16.78 13.96 -17.75
N ARG A 201 -16.72 14.94 -16.84
CA ARG A 201 -17.78 15.92 -16.74
C ARG A 201 -17.82 16.53 -18.13
N GLY A 202 -18.84 16.13 -18.90
CA GLY A 202 -19.14 16.80 -20.16
C GLY A 202 -19.12 18.27 -19.87
N GLU A 203 -18.45 19.03 -20.74
CA GLU A 203 -18.37 20.49 -20.68
C GLU A 203 -19.70 21.00 -20.12
N ASP A 204 -19.69 21.51 -18.89
CA ASP A 204 -20.89 22.03 -18.26
C ASP A 204 -21.41 23.10 -19.22
N ASP A 205 -22.51 22.78 -19.88
CA ASP A 205 -23.08 23.56 -20.99
C ASP A 205 -23.15 25.01 -20.54
N GLY A 206 -22.47 25.86 -21.32
CA GLY A 206 -22.07 27.21 -20.93
C GLY A 206 -23.09 27.94 -20.07
N ALA A 207 -22.86 27.94 -18.75
CA ALA A 207 -23.45 28.93 -17.87
C ALA A 207 -23.05 30.29 -18.45
N ALA A 208 -24.03 30.99 -19.04
CA ALA A 208 -23.80 32.27 -19.68
C ALA A 208 -23.10 33.18 -18.67
N ILE A 209 -21.86 33.58 -18.98
CA ILE A 209 -21.10 34.50 -18.14
C ILE A 209 -21.95 35.78 -18.00
N GLU A 210 -22.55 35.99 -16.83
CA GLU A 210 -23.29 37.21 -16.54
C GLU A 210 -22.29 38.36 -16.50
N VAL A 211 -22.26 39.12 -17.59
CA VAL A 211 -21.42 40.32 -17.69
C VAL A 211 -22.00 41.39 -16.76
N PRO A 212 -21.25 41.90 -15.77
CA PRO A 212 -21.72 42.96 -14.89
C PRO A 212 -22.13 44.19 -15.71
N ARG A 213 -23.41 44.55 -15.69
CA ARG A 213 -23.93 45.74 -16.36
C ARG A 213 -23.77 46.96 -15.46
N LEU A 214 -23.42 48.10 -16.05
CA LEU A 214 -23.44 49.38 -15.33
C LEU A 214 -24.91 49.77 -15.07
N ARG A 215 -25.24 50.28 -13.87
CA ARG A 215 -26.61 50.70 -13.51
C ARG A 215 -27.08 51.83 -14.44
N SER A 216 -28.18 51.61 -15.16
CA SER A 216 -28.80 52.58 -16.06
C SER A 216 -30.34 52.54 -15.99
N LYS A 217 -31.00 53.63 -16.40
CA LYS A 217 -32.45 53.65 -16.69
C LYS A 217 -32.71 53.04 -18.08
N ASP A 218 -33.87 52.42 -18.31
CA ASP A 218 -34.20 51.66 -19.54
C ASP A 218 -33.89 52.40 -20.85
N TYR A 219 -34.15 53.72 -20.92
CA TYR A 219 -33.90 54.52 -22.13
C TYR A 219 -32.42 54.86 -22.39
N MET A 220 -31.53 54.64 -21.40
CA MET A 220 -30.09 54.87 -21.52
C MET A 220 -29.29 53.56 -21.61
N GLU A 221 -29.93 52.39 -21.53
CA GLU A 221 -29.25 51.10 -21.50
C GLU A 221 -28.39 50.86 -22.76
N SER A 222 -28.91 51.23 -23.93
CA SER A 222 -28.20 51.11 -25.22
C SER A 222 -27.00 52.06 -25.36
N PHE A 223 -26.96 53.17 -24.61
CA PHE A 223 -25.88 54.14 -24.63
C PHE A 223 -24.85 53.91 -23.51
N ILE A 224 -25.27 53.39 -22.36
CA ILE A 224 -24.42 53.13 -21.19
C ILE A 224 -23.76 51.75 -21.27
N ASN A 225 -24.44 50.74 -21.83
CA ASN A 225 -23.89 49.40 -22.06
C ASN A 225 -23.94 49.06 -23.57
N PRO A 226 -23.14 49.73 -24.42
CA PRO A 226 -23.09 49.40 -25.85
C PRO A 226 -22.61 47.96 -26.06
N VAL A 227 -23.04 47.33 -27.17
CA VAL A 227 -22.72 45.92 -27.52
C VAL A 227 -21.21 45.67 -27.46
N GLU A 228 -20.42 46.63 -27.94
CA GLU A 228 -18.96 46.57 -27.96
C GLU A 228 -18.33 46.57 -26.53
N TYR A 229 -18.94 47.28 -25.56
CA TYR A 229 -18.50 47.26 -24.15
C TYR A 229 -18.81 45.92 -23.48
N LEU A 230 -20.00 45.36 -23.75
CA LEU A 230 -20.41 44.05 -23.22
C LEU A 230 -19.56 42.92 -23.80
N GLU A 231 -19.20 42.98 -25.09
CA GLU A 231 -18.29 42.02 -25.73
C GLU A 231 -16.87 42.12 -25.17
N GLN A 232 -16.34 43.33 -24.95
CA GLN A 232 -15.02 43.51 -24.33
C GLN A 232 -14.98 43.00 -22.87
N GLN A 233 -16.02 43.25 -22.09
CA GLN A 233 -16.16 42.72 -20.73
C GLN A 233 -16.28 41.19 -20.74
N LYS A 234 -17.10 40.62 -21.63
CA LYS A 234 -17.24 39.17 -21.82
C LYS A 234 -15.90 38.54 -22.18
N LYS A 235 -15.16 39.12 -23.13
CA LYS A 235 -13.83 38.65 -23.52
C LYS A 235 -12.81 38.77 -22.37
N LYS A 236 -12.86 39.84 -21.58
CA LYS A 236 -12.03 39.97 -20.36
C LYS A 236 -12.37 38.91 -19.30
N LEU A 237 -13.66 38.62 -19.09
CA LEU A 237 -14.12 37.59 -18.16
C LEU A 237 -13.76 36.19 -18.65
N GLU A 238 -13.91 35.91 -19.94
CA GLU A 238 -13.48 34.67 -20.59
C GLU A 238 -11.96 34.49 -20.52
N ASP A 239 -11.18 35.54 -20.79
CA ASP A 239 -9.72 35.51 -20.68
C ASP A 239 -9.27 35.37 -19.22
N ALA A 240 -9.98 35.99 -18.27
CA ALA A 240 -9.73 35.82 -16.83
C ALA A 240 -10.12 34.41 -16.34
N GLN A 241 -11.22 33.83 -16.84
CA GLN A 241 -11.60 32.44 -16.57
C GLN A 241 -10.60 31.46 -17.20
N LYS A 242 -10.16 31.69 -18.45
CA LYS A 242 -9.11 30.89 -19.10
C LYS A 242 -7.78 30.98 -18.34
N LYS A 243 -7.43 32.15 -17.80
CA LYS A 243 -6.26 32.32 -16.92
C LYS A 243 -6.41 31.66 -15.55
N LYS A 244 -7.65 31.44 -15.08
CA LYS A 244 -7.95 30.73 -13.82
C LYS A 244 -8.08 29.22 -13.98
N ARG A 245 -8.23 28.70 -15.20
CA ARG A 245 -8.26 27.26 -15.45
C ARG A 245 -6.87 26.69 -15.22
N THR A 246 -6.70 25.97 -14.13
CA THR A 246 -5.52 25.14 -13.87
C THR A 246 -5.62 23.87 -14.70
N PHE A 247 -4.47 23.32 -15.09
CA PHE A 247 -4.41 22.02 -15.75
C PHE A 247 -3.54 21.09 -14.91
N PRO A 248 -4.07 20.02 -14.30
CA PRO A 248 -5.40 19.45 -14.48
C PRO A 248 -6.54 20.26 -13.82
N GLU A 249 -7.79 20.01 -14.23
CA GLU A 249 -8.98 20.70 -13.68
C GLU A 249 -9.17 20.44 -12.18
N SER A 250 -8.78 19.25 -11.73
CA SER A 250 -8.72 18.86 -10.32
C SER A 250 -7.34 18.35 -9.99
N PRO A 251 -6.79 18.63 -8.80
CA PRO A 251 -5.46 18.15 -8.42
C PRO A 251 -5.31 16.64 -8.57
N ALA A 252 -4.31 16.19 -9.32
CA ALA A 252 -4.10 14.77 -9.60
C ALA A 252 -3.18 14.13 -8.56
N ARG A 253 -3.65 13.11 -7.85
CA ARG A 253 -2.86 12.38 -6.83
C ARG A 253 -1.82 11.45 -7.43
N ASP A 254 -2.16 10.77 -8.52
CA ASP A 254 -1.25 9.86 -9.20
C ASP A 254 -0.29 10.65 -10.09
N VAL A 255 0.88 11.00 -9.54
CA VAL A 255 1.86 11.84 -10.22
C VAL A 255 2.49 11.07 -11.39
N LEU A 256 2.72 9.77 -11.26
CA LEU A 256 3.33 8.97 -12.33
C LEU A 256 2.38 8.82 -13.52
N ASP A 257 1.09 8.57 -13.29
CA ASP A 257 0.07 8.54 -14.37
C ASP A 257 0.02 9.89 -15.10
N PHE A 258 0.05 11.00 -14.34
CA PHE A 258 0.08 12.34 -14.91
C PHE A 258 1.32 12.58 -15.77
N LEU A 259 2.50 12.16 -15.32
CA LEU A 259 3.74 12.29 -16.07
C LEU A 259 3.73 11.44 -17.34
N VAL A 260 3.23 10.19 -17.29
CA VAL A 260 3.10 9.34 -18.49
C VAL A 260 2.20 9.99 -19.54
N ALA A 261 1.09 10.60 -19.10
CA ALA A 261 0.11 11.21 -19.99
C ALA A 261 0.58 12.54 -20.60
N HIS A 262 1.30 13.38 -19.83
CA HIS A 262 1.51 14.78 -20.18
C HIS A 262 2.98 15.22 -20.29
N ALA A 263 3.93 14.45 -19.75
CA ALA A 263 5.34 14.84 -19.81
C ALA A 263 5.92 14.68 -21.23
N PRO A 264 6.89 15.54 -21.63
CA PRO A 264 7.54 15.49 -22.94
C PRO A 264 8.57 14.35 -23.02
N LEU A 265 8.12 13.12 -22.82
CA LEU A 265 8.93 11.91 -22.76
C LEU A 265 9.01 11.20 -24.11
N ASP A 266 10.18 10.62 -24.39
CA ASP A 266 10.36 9.69 -25.49
C ASP A 266 9.54 8.41 -25.27
N ARG A 267 9.26 7.67 -26.35
CA ARG A 267 8.45 6.45 -26.27
C ARG A 267 9.01 5.42 -25.28
N TRP A 268 10.33 5.28 -25.22
CA TRP A 268 10.98 4.34 -24.30
C TRP A 268 10.97 4.82 -22.85
N GLU A 269 11.10 6.13 -22.62
CA GLU A 269 10.99 6.74 -21.27
C GLU A 269 9.59 6.50 -20.69
N ARG A 270 8.54 6.70 -21.51
CA ARG A 270 7.16 6.40 -21.11
C ARG A 270 6.98 4.92 -20.76
N ASP A 271 7.50 4.03 -21.60
CA ASP A 271 7.43 2.58 -21.40
C ASP A 271 8.06 2.15 -20.07
N VAL A 272 9.17 2.79 -19.66
CA VAL A 272 9.85 2.51 -18.38
C VAL A 272 9.04 3.01 -17.19
N ILE A 273 8.46 4.22 -17.24
CA ILE A 273 7.61 4.72 -16.14
C ILE A 273 6.36 3.84 -16.00
N GLU A 274 5.74 3.44 -17.11
CA GLU A 274 4.60 2.53 -17.10
C GLU A 274 4.95 1.19 -16.43
N VAL A 275 6.10 0.60 -16.76
CA VAL A 275 6.58 -0.63 -16.12
C VAL A 275 6.72 -0.43 -14.61
N ILE A 276 7.37 0.64 -14.16
CA ILE A 276 7.62 0.88 -12.73
C ILE A 276 6.31 1.15 -12.00
N ARG A 277 5.41 1.94 -12.58
CA ARG A 277 4.08 2.21 -12.01
C ARG A 277 3.25 0.93 -11.89
N ASP A 278 3.22 0.10 -12.93
CA ASP A 278 2.50 -1.18 -12.91
C ASP A 278 3.06 -2.13 -11.84
N GLU A 279 4.38 -2.19 -11.68
CA GLU A 279 5.01 -3.01 -10.64
C GLU A 279 4.74 -2.46 -9.23
N ALA A 280 4.71 -1.13 -9.04
CA ALA A 280 4.32 -0.53 -7.77
C ALA A 280 2.90 -0.96 -7.33
N TYR A 281 1.94 -0.99 -8.25
CA TYR A 281 0.58 -1.47 -7.97
C TYR A 281 0.50 -2.94 -7.54
N TYR A 282 1.44 -3.77 -7.96
CA TYR A 282 1.50 -5.15 -7.48
C TYR A 282 1.82 -5.23 -5.99
N PHE A 283 2.67 -4.33 -5.46
CA PHE A 283 3.16 -4.36 -4.08
C PHE A 283 2.34 -3.51 -3.10
N ILE A 284 1.58 -2.52 -3.60
CA ILE A 284 0.75 -1.64 -2.77
C ILE A 284 -0.17 -2.43 -1.81
N PRO A 285 -0.95 -3.44 -2.25
CA PRO A 285 -1.85 -4.16 -1.36
C PRO A 285 -1.13 -4.84 -0.18
N GLN A 286 0.04 -5.45 -0.43
CA GLN A 286 0.88 -6.10 0.58
C GLN A 286 1.36 -5.08 1.62
N MET A 287 1.64 -3.84 1.19
CA MET A 287 1.94 -2.75 2.11
C MET A 287 0.70 -2.30 2.89
N GLN A 288 -0.49 -2.24 2.26
CA GLN A 288 -1.75 -1.79 2.89
C GLN A 288 -2.28 -2.77 3.95
N THR A 289 -1.92 -4.03 3.84
CA THR A 289 -2.47 -5.11 4.67
C THR A 289 -1.38 -5.91 5.35
N LYS A 290 -0.20 -5.34 5.60
CA LYS A 290 0.95 -6.06 6.16
C LYS A 290 0.59 -6.68 7.51
N ILE A 291 0.07 -5.89 8.45
CA ILE A 291 -0.31 -6.35 9.80
C ILE A 291 -1.43 -7.39 9.71
N MET A 292 -2.45 -7.13 8.89
CA MET A 292 -3.58 -8.03 8.72
C MET A 292 -3.20 -9.35 8.05
N ASN A 293 -2.39 -9.32 6.99
CA ASN A 293 -2.02 -10.49 6.21
C ASN A 293 -1.14 -11.41 7.04
N GLU A 294 -0.11 -10.85 7.69
CA GLU A 294 0.75 -11.60 8.60
C GLU A 294 0.00 -12.13 9.82
N GLY A 295 -0.89 -11.31 10.40
CA GLY A 295 -1.76 -11.71 11.50
C GLY A 295 -2.72 -12.83 11.11
N TRP A 296 -3.28 -12.80 9.90
CA TRP A 296 -4.18 -13.83 9.38
C TRP A 296 -3.44 -15.15 9.16
N ALA A 297 -2.28 -15.09 8.52
CA ALA A 297 -1.44 -16.26 8.32
C ALA A 297 -0.96 -16.85 9.65
N THR A 298 -0.61 -15.99 10.61
CA THR A 298 -0.19 -16.40 11.96
C THR A 298 -1.35 -16.95 12.83
N TYR A 299 -2.57 -16.47 12.62
CA TYR A 299 -3.75 -17.02 13.26
C TYR A 299 -4.02 -18.45 12.75
N TRP A 300 -4.06 -18.62 11.42
CA TRP A 300 -4.43 -19.89 10.81
C TRP A 300 -3.36 -20.94 10.91
N HIS A 301 -2.09 -20.63 10.62
CA HIS A 301 -1.05 -21.66 10.73
C HIS A 301 -0.97 -22.20 12.16
N SER A 302 -1.18 -21.37 13.20
CA SER A 302 -1.10 -21.78 14.59
C SER A 302 -2.26 -22.69 14.97
N ARG A 303 -3.43 -22.43 14.41
CA ARG A 303 -4.63 -23.22 14.64
C ARG A 303 -4.57 -24.55 13.89
N LEU A 304 -4.24 -24.51 12.60
CA LEU A 304 -4.11 -25.70 11.76
C LEU A 304 -3.02 -26.64 12.29
N MET A 305 -1.87 -26.06 12.69
CA MET A 305 -0.74 -26.80 13.24
C MET A 305 -1.13 -27.52 14.53
N THR A 306 -1.67 -26.80 15.52
CA THR A 306 -1.97 -27.37 16.84
C THR A 306 -3.20 -28.29 16.87
N GLU A 307 -4.17 -28.11 15.96
CA GLU A 307 -5.40 -28.91 15.98
C GLU A 307 -5.34 -30.16 15.08
N LYS A 308 -4.64 -30.12 13.92
CA LYS A 308 -4.79 -31.15 12.87
C LYS A 308 -3.51 -31.57 12.15
N ILE A 309 -2.47 -30.73 12.07
CA ILE A 309 -1.29 -31.02 11.25
C ILE A 309 -0.16 -31.68 12.06
N LEU A 310 0.17 -31.13 13.23
CA LEU A 310 1.29 -31.59 14.05
C LEU A 310 1.03 -32.97 14.67
N ASP A 311 2.11 -33.74 14.76
CA ASP A 311 2.18 -34.88 15.66
C ASP A 311 2.63 -34.45 17.06
N ALA A 312 2.31 -35.21 18.09
CA ALA A 312 2.64 -34.86 19.47
C ALA A 312 4.16 -34.67 19.72
N SER A 313 5.00 -35.37 18.95
CA SER A 313 6.46 -35.25 19.00
C SER A 313 6.99 -33.95 18.41
N GLU A 314 6.20 -33.24 17.60
CA GLU A 314 6.61 -32.04 16.85
C GLU A 314 6.25 -30.73 17.57
N ILE A 315 5.52 -30.81 18.69
CA ILE A 315 4.99 -29.63 19.41
C ILE A 315 6.08 -28.70 19.93
N ILE A 316 7.17 -29.25 20.47
CA ILE A 316 8.25 -28.44 21.05
C ILE A 316 9.00 -27.69 19.95
N ASP A 317 9.35 -28.39 18.87
CA ASP A 317 10.03 -27.80 17.71
C ASP A 317 9.18 -26.67 17.10
N TYR A 318 7.87 -26.91 16.92
CA TYR A 318 6.94 -25.88 16.47
C TYR A 318 6.89 -24.69 17.43
N ALA A 319 6.76 -24.93 18.74
CA ALA A 319 6.64 -23.87 19.72
C ALA A 319 7.89 -22.98 19.78
N ASP A 320 9.07 -23.56 19.68
CA ASP A 320 10.34 -22.82 19.65
C ASP A 320 10.38 -21.90 18.43
N ASN A 321 10.14 -22.44 17.24
CA ASN A 321 10.15 -21.69 15.98
C ASN A 321 9.07 -20.60 15.91
N ALA A 322 7.84 -20.92 16.33
CA ALA A 322 6.74 -19.96 16.37
C ALA A 322 6.99 -18.83 17.38
N SER A 323 7.62 -19.14 18.51
CA SER A 323 7.97 -18.13 19.52
C SER A 323 9.05 -17.17 19.04
N GLY A 324 10.01 -17.64 18.24
CA GLY A 324 11.07 -16.81 17.65
C GLY A 324 10.52 -15.72 16.71
N VAL A 325 9.50 -16.05 15.92
CA VAL A 325 8.87 -15.11 14.97
C VAL A 325 7.93 -14.12 15.68
N THR A 326 7.21 -14.59 16.70
CA THR A 326 6.24 -13.78 17.46
C THR A 326 6.85 -13.04 18.66
N ALA A 327 8.16 -13.21 18.90
CA ALA A 327 8.88 -12.53 19.97
C ALA A 327 8.78 -11.01 19.81
N THR A 328 8.52 -10.33 20.92
CA THR A 328 8.57 -8.87 21.02
C THR A 328 9.76 -8.48 21.88
N SER A 329 10.68 -7.67 21.33
CA SER A 329 11.60 -6.91 22.18
C SER A 329 10.78 -5.82 22.88
N GLY A 330 10.89 -5.68 24.20
CA GLY A 330 10.03 -4.80 25.01
C GLY A 330 10.04 -3.30 24.67
N LYS A 331 10.72 -2.89 23.58
CA LYS A 331 10.81 -1.51 23.09
C LYS A 331 10.17 -1.30 21.71
N GLN A 332 9.86 -2.36 20.95
CA GLN A 332 9.28 -2.24 19.61
C GLN A 332 8.05 -3.12 19.48
N LEU A 333 6.96 -2.52 18.97
CA LEU A 333 5.74 -3.24 18.64
C LEU A 333 6.03 -4.16 17.45
N ASN A 334 5.79 -5.47 17.62
CA ASN A 334 5.94 -6.45 16.54
C ASN A 334 4.60 -6.48 15.75
N PRO A 335 4.59 -6.05 14.46
CA PRO A 335 3.41 -6.06 13.61
C PRO A 335 2.72 -7.43 13.53
N TYR A 336 3.51 -8.51 13.47
CA TYR A 336 3.02 -9.90 13.37
C TYR A 336 2.24 -10.30 14.63
N LYS A 337 2.81 -9.97 15.81
CA LYS A 337 2.15 -10.21 17.09
C LYS A 337 0.88 -9.40 17.24
N LEU A 338 0.90 -8.11 16.86
CA LEU A 338 -0.29 -7.27 16.92
C LEU A 338 -1.43 -7.85 16.07
N GLY A 339 -1.13 -8.24 14.82
CA GLY A 339 -2.13 -8.80 13.91
C GLY A 339 -2.79 -10.08 14.44
N VAL A 340 -2.00 -11.07 14.89
CA VAL A 340 -2.56 -12.34 15.37
C VAL A 340 -3.38 -12.17 16.65
N GLU A 341 -2.91 -11.34 17.58
CA GLU A 341 -3.63 -11.10 18.83
C GLU A 341 -4.93 -10.33 18.59
N LEU A 342 -4.96 -9.39 17.63
CA LEU A 342 -6.20 -8.74 17.22
C LEU A 342 -7.20 -9.76 16.64
N TYR A 343 -6.79 -10.67 15.75
CA TYR A 343 -7.70 -11.70 15.23
C TYR A 343 -8.22 -12.64 16.33
N ARG A 344 -7.37 -13.02 17.30
CA ARG A 344 -7.79 -13.82 18.46
C ARG A 344 -8.82 -13.07 19.30
N ASN A 345 -8.56 -11.79 19.60
CA ASN A 345 -9.47 -10.94 20.35
C ASN A 345 -10.82 -10.78 19.63
N ILE A 346 -10.82 -10.53 18.31
CA ILE A 346 -12.06 -10.41 17.52
C ILE A 346 -12.85 -11.71 17.56
N ALA A 347 -12.19 -12.86 17.32
CA ALA A 347 -12.86 -14.16 17.34
C ALA A 347 -13.51 -14.43 18.72
N GLU A 348 -12.76 -14.23 19.80
CA GLU A 348 -13.23 -14.45 21.16
C GLU A 348 -14.39 -13.52 21.55
N ARG A 349 -14.28 -12.22 21.24
CA ARG A 349 -15.32 -11.24 21.52
C ARG A 349 -16.63 -11.60 20.83
N TRP A 350 -16.57 -12.00 19.56
CA TRP A 350 -17.77 -12.38 18.81
C TRP A 350 -18.34 -13.73 19.25
N ASP A 351 -17.50 -14.67 19.69
CA ASP A 351 -17.97 -15.93 20.27
C ASP A 351 -18.70 -15.72 21.61
N LYS A 352 -18.19 -14.80 22.44
CA LYS A 352 -18.76 -14.46 23.76
C LYS A 352 -19.88 -13.43 23.71
N GLY A 353 -20.10 -12.76 22.57
CA GLY A 353 -21.09 -11.69 22.44
C GLY A 353 -20.67 -10.36 23.08
N GLN A 354 -19.36 -10.08 23.15
CA GLN A 354 -18.77 -8.86 23.74
C GLN A 354 -18.69 -7.72 22.71
N PHE A 355 -19.84 -7.39 22.11
CA PHE A 355 -19.97 -6.34 21.11
C PHE A 355 -21.39 -5.74 21.15
N GLY A 356 -21.53 -4.52 20.63
CA GLY A 356 -22.82 -3.83 20.52
C GLY A 356 -23.24 -3.13 21.81
N LYS A 357 -24.42 -2.50 21.75
CA LYS A 357 -24.92 -1.57 22.77
C LYS A 357 -24.90 -2.15 24.18
N ASP A 358 -25.38 -3.38 24.35
CA ASP A 358 -25.50 -4.03 25.67
C ASP A 358 -24.13 -4.24 26.33
N TRP A 359 -23.08 -4.50 25.53
CA TRP A 359 -21.71 -4.64 26.01
C TRP A 359 -21.07 -3.28 26.30
N ASP A 360 -21.23 -2.32 25.39
CA ASP A 360 -20.58 -1.01 25.47
C ASP A 360 -21.12 -0.18 26.65
N GLU A 361 -22.44 -0.26 26.91
CA GLU A 361 -23.10 0.46 28.01
C GLU A 361 -23.00 -0.26 29.37
N CYS A 362 -22.48 -1.50 29.41
CA CYS A 362 -22.31 -2.24 30.66
C CYS A 362 -21.15 -1.65 31.48
N ASN A 363 -21.47 -0.98 32.59
CA ASN A 363 -20.49 -0.40 33.52
C ASN A 363 -20.09 -1.36 34.67
N ASP A 364 -20.76 -2.52 34.77
CA ASP A 364 -20.48 -3.52 35.81
C ASP A 364 -19.33 -4.44 35.36
N LEU A 365 -18.20 -4.35 36.10
CA LEU A 365 -17.00 -5.12 35.83
C LEU A 365 -17.16 -6.63 36.09
N GLU A 366 -17.99 -7.04 37.05
CA GLU A 366 -18.22 -8.47 37.30
C GLU A 366 -19.04 -9.11 36.18
N VAL A 367 -20.05 -8.38 35.70
CA VAL A 367 -20.86 -8.78 34.55
C VAL A 367 -20.00 -8.87 33.28
N LYS A 368 -19.13 -7.87 33.03
CA LYS A 368 -18.20 -7.91 31.89
C LYS A 368 -17.23 -9.09 31.95
N ARG A 369 -16.72 -9.44 33.13
CA ARG A 369 -15.78 -10.58 33.31
C ARG A 369 -16.43 -11.92 33.00
N HIS A 370 -17.70 -12.11 33.34
CA HIS A 370 -18.42 -13.37 33.11
C HIS A 370 -19.28 -13.35 31.84
N TRP A 371 -19.16 -12.30 31.03
CA TRP A 371 -19.95 -12.12 29.82
C TRP A 371 -19.66 -13.22 28.81
N ASN A 372 -20.64 -14.09 28.59
CA ASN A 372 -20.55 -15.15 27.59
C ASN A 372 -21.95 -15.57 27.13
N MET A 373 -22.37 -15.02 26.00
CA MET A 373 -23.63 -15.36 25.33
C MET A 373 -23.52 -16.60 24.43
N ARG A 374 -22.31 -17.18 24.27
CA ARG A 374 -22.03 -18.37 23.46
C ARG A 374 -22.59 -18.30 22.04
N LEU A 375 -22.41 -17.16 21.39
CA LEU A 375 -22.96 -16.90 20.06
C LEU A 375 -22.23 -17.68 18.96
N GLY A 376 -20.94 -18.01 19.16
CA GLY A 376 -20.15 -18.77 18.18
C GLY A 376 -19.94 -18.04 16.85
N LEU A 377 -19.98 -16.70 16.85
CA LEU A 377 -19.91 -15.86 15.64
C LEU A 377 -18.47 -15.43 15.28
N GLY A 378 -17.47 -15.80 16.10
CA GLY A 378 -16.09 -15.37 15.98
C GLY A 378 -15.49 -15.67 14.61
N GLN A 379 -15.64 -16.91 14.15
CA GLN A 379 -15.13 -17.31 12.83
C GLN A 379 -15.78 -16.51 11.70
N LYS A 380 -17.12 -16.33 11.73
CA LYS A 380 -17.80 -15.53 10.71
C LYS A 380 -17.26 -14.09 10.67
N LYS A 381 -17.01 -13.50 11.85
CA LYS A 381 -16.50 -12.12 11.93
C LYS A 381 -15.09 -11.99 11.39
N ILE A 382 -14.15 -12.86 11.75
CA ILE A 382 -12.77 -12.73 11.24
C ILE A 382 -12.68 -12.89 9.71
N PHE A 383 -13.54 -13.72 9.10
CA PHE A 383 -13.65 -13.86 7.64
C PHE A 383 -14.21 -12.61 6.97
N GLU A 384 -15.17 -11.93 7.61
CA GLU A 384 -15.68 -10.62 7.18
C GLU A 384 -14.58 -9.54 7.28
N VAL A 385 -13.86 -9.52 8.41
CA VAL A 385 -12.77 -8.56 8.65
C VAL A 385 -11.67 -8.70 7.60
N ARG A 386 -11.23 -9.93 7.33
CA ARG A 386 -10.28 -10.25 6.25
C ARG A 386 -10.72 -9.67 4.90
N LYS A 387 -12.03 -9.68 4.61
CA LYS A 387 -12.54 -9.26 3.30
C LYS A 387 -12.51 -7.73 3.13
N ILE A 388 -12.88 -6.99 4.16
CA ILE A 388 -13.30 -5.58 4.03
C ILE A 388 -12.24 -4.58 4.51
N TYR A 389 -11.37 -4.99 5.44
CA TYR A 389 -10.45 -4.06 6.11
C TYR A 389 -9.05 -4.06 5.48
N ASN A 390 -8.34 -2.96 5.70
CA ASN A 390 -6.90 -2.81 5.52
C ASN A 390 -6.26 -2.47 6.88
N ASP A 391 -4.94 -2.38 6.99
CA ASP A 391 -4.27 -2.18 8.29
C ASP A 391 -4.76 -0.95 9.04
N VAL A 392 -5.00 0.17 8.33
CA VAL A 392 -5.50 1.42 8.92
C VAL A 392 -6.87 1.21 9.55
N THR A 393 -7.83 0.70 8.78
CA THR A 393 -9.21 0.48 9.27
C THR A 393 -9.30 -0.65 10.28
N PHE A 394 -8.43 -1.67 10.17
CA PHE A 394 -8.36 -2.79 11.10
C PHE A 394 -7.89 -2.34 12.48
N ILE A 395 -6.84 -1.53 12.53
CA ILE A 395 -6.35 -0.95 13.78
C ILE A 395 -7.33 0.08 14.31
N ASP A 396 -7.93 0.90 13.44
CA ASP A 396 -8.90 1.89 13.90
C ASP A 396 -10.13 1.24 14.54
N GLU A 397 -10.66 0.16 13.97
CA GLU A 397 -11.84 -0.50 14.52
C GLU A 397 -11.53 -1.38 15.75
N PHE A 398 -10.45 -2.17 15.70
CA PHE A 398 -10.26 -3.28 16.64
C PHE A 398 -9.19 -3.04 17.70
N LEU A 399 -8.31 -2.05 17.55
CA LEU A 399 -7.41 -1.65 18.62
C LEU A 399 -8.21 -0.85 19.66
N THR A 400 -8.62 -1.52 20.74
CA THR A 400 -9.35 -0.89 21.85
C THR A 400 -8.44 -0.63 23.06
N PRO A 401 -8.83 0.28 23.97
CA PRO A 401 -8.09 0.50 25.21
C PRO A 401 -7.90 -0.78 26.04
N GLU A 402 -8.93 -1.63 26.12
CA GLU A 402 -8.91 -2.89 26.86
C GLU A 402 -7.87 -3.84 26.29
N PHE A 403 -7.85 -3.99 24.96
CA PHE A 403 -6.87 -4.82 24.26
C PHE A 403 -5.45 -4.33 24.53
N ALA A 404 -5.22 -3.02 24.46
CA ALA A 404 -3.89 -2.47 24.66
C ALA A 404 -3.38 -2.61 26.11
N ILE A 405 -4.29 -2.60 27.10
CA ILE A 405 -3.97 -2.92 28.51
C ILE A 405 -3.63 -4.40 28.66
N GLU A 406 -4.45 -5.30 28.11
CA GLU A 406 -4.26 -6.76 28.19
C GLU A 406 -2.92 -7.20 27.59
N HIS A 407 -2.59 -6.66 26.42
CA HIS A 407 -1.35 -6.99 25.71
C HIS A 407 -0.15 -6.11 26.12
N LYS A 408 -0.32 -5.24 27.13
CA LYS A 408 0.72 -4.36 27.68
C LYS A 408 1.45 -3.55 26.60
N LEU A 409 0.70 -2.99 25.65
CA LEU A 409 1.25 -2.27 24.50
C LEU A 409 1.84 -0.89 24.83
N PHE A 410 1.78 -0.45 26.09
CA PHE A 410 2.29 0.85 26.54
C PHE A 410 3.51 0.73 27.45
N THR A 411 4.52 1.57 27.19
CA THR A 411 5.52 1.98 28.18
C THR A 411 4.81 2.68 29.32
N PHE A 412 4.79 2.05 30.47
CA PHE A 412 4.32 2.69 31.69
C PHE A 412 5.20 3.92 32.01
N SER A 413 4.61 5.10 32.14
CA SER A 413 5.29 6.22 32.81
C SER A 413 5.19 6.00 34.32
N TRP A 414 6.35 6.04 35.00
CA TRP A 414 6.40 5.94 36.45
C TRP A 414 5.88 7.25 37.05
N SER A 415 4.79 7.19 37.82
CA SER A 415 4.28 8.36 38.53
C SER A 415 5.08 8.53 39.82
N GLU A 416 6.04 9.47 39.84
CA GLU A 416 6.83 9.80 41.04
C GLU A 416 5.95 10.20 42.23
N ARG A 417 4.72 10.65 41.97
CA ARG A 417 3.74 11.05 42.99
C ARG A 417 3.24 9.89 43.84
N ASN A 418 3.03 8.72 43.24
CA ASN A 418 2.34 7.58 43.87
C ASN A 418 3.19 6.31 43.93
N GLY A 419 4.41 6.31 43.39
CA GLY A 419 5.32 5.15 43.39
C GLY A 419 4.73 3.92 42.70
N ARG A 420 3.85 4.14 41.72
CA ARG A 420 3.15 3.10 40.94
C ARG A 420 3.11 3.50 39.47
N PHE A 421 3.02 2.49 38.62
CA PHE A 421 2.74 2.68 37.21
C PHE A 421 1.27 3.08 37.02
N GLU A 422 1.01 4.27 36.48
CA GLU A 422 -0.34 4.76 36.18
C GLU A 422 -0.62 4.61 34.67
N ILE A 423 -1.81 4.12 34.35
CA ILE A 423 -2.33 4.07 32.97
C ILE A 423 -3.02 5.41 32.72
N ASN A 424 -2.44 6.25 31.88
CA ASN A 424 -3.03 7.54 31.55
C ASN A 424 -3.95 7.38 30.33
N THR A 425 -5.26 7.25 30.56
CA THR A 425 -6.29 7.02 29.52
C THR A 425 -6.36 8.12 28.46
N ARG A 426 -5.70 9.27 28.69
CA ARG A 426 -5.57 10.37 27.70
C ARG A 426 -4.47 10.15 26.67
N GLU A 427 -3.60 9.15 26.88
CA GLU A 427 -2.50 8.84 25.96
C GLU A 427 -2.89 7.74 24.94
N PHE A 428 -3.91 6.92 25.20
CA PHE A 428 -4.36 5.87 24.27
C PHE A 428 -4.70 6.42 22.89
N GLN A 429 -5.55 7.46 22.85
CA GLN A 429 -5.97 8.08 21.60
C GLN A 429 -4.76 8.66 20.85
N ALA A 430 -3.86 9.36 21.54
CA ALA A 430 -2.66 9.92 20.93
C ALA A 430 -1.71 8.84 20.37
N VAL A 431 -1.56 7.69 21.06
CA VAL A 431 -0.76 6.57 20.57
C VAL A 431 -1.41 5.92 19.35
N LYS A 432 -2.73 5.71 19.39
CA LYS A 432 -3.50 5.17 18.27
C LYS A 432 -3.42 6.09 17.06
N ASP A 433 -3.62 7.39 17.24
CA ASP A 433 -3.53 8.39 16.17
C ASP A 433 -2.13 8.40 15.55
N LYS A 434 -1.07 8.31 16.36
CA LYS A 434 0.31 8.21 15.87
C LYS A 434 0.55 6.94 15.07
N LEU A 435 0.05 5.79 15.52
CA LEU A 435 0.15 4.52 14.81
C LEU A 435 -0.62 4.57 13.47
N LEU A 436 -1.85 5.08 13.50
CA LEU A 436 -2.69 5.25 12.30
C LEU A 436 -2.05 6.22 11.30
N PHE A 437 -1.43 7.30 11.78
CA PHE A 437 -0.70 8.25 10.94
C PHE A 437 0.47 7.57 10.22
N GLN A 438 1.26 6.75 10.92
CA GLN A 438 2.37 6.00 10.30
C GLN A 438 1.91 5.00 9.24
N LEU A 439 0.73 4.40 9.41
CA LEU A 439 0.16 3.46 8.46
C LEU A 439 -0.56 4.16 7.30
N THR A 440 -1.04 5.39 7.53
CA THR A 440 -1.71 6.20 6.51
C THR A 440 -0.71 6.55 5.41
N ASN A 441 -1.02 6.17 4.16
CA ASN A 441 -0.15 6.33 3.00
C ASN A 441 1.28 5.78 3.20
N PHE A 442 1.45 4.81 4.11
CA PHE A 442 2.75 4.23 4.47
C PHE A 442 3.75 5.24 5.04
N GLY A 443 3.26 6.31 5.66
CA GLY A 443 4.08 7.42 6.15
C GLY A 443 4.66 8.29 5.03
N ASN A 444 4.29 8.07 3.77
CA ASN A 444 4.66 8.95 2.67
C ASN A 444 3.77 10.21 2.66
N PRO A 445 4.33 11.37 2.29
CA PRO A 445 3.55 12.60 2.17
C PRO A 445 2.54 12.51 1.02
N TYR A 446 1.43 13.24 1.17
CA TYR A 446 0.41 13.36 0.13
C TYR A 446 0.77 14.48 -0.84
N ILE A 447 1.19 14.12 -2.05
CA ILE A 447 1.56 15.06 -3.10
C ILE A 447 0.52 15.01 -4.23
N TYR A 448 0.12 16.18 -4.72
CA TYR A 448 -0.82 16.33 -5.83
C TYR A 448 -0.24 17.23 -6.91
N VAL A 449 -0.49 16.91 -8.18
CA VAL A 449 -0.26 17.84 -9.29
C VAL A 449 -1.38 18.86 -9.30
N GLN A 450 -1.05 20.12 -8.97
CA GLN A 450 -2.02 21.22 -8.90
C GLN A 450 -2.12 21.94 -10.25
N ASP A 451 -1.00 22.25 -10.88
CA ASP A 451 -0.98 22.95 -12.17
C ASP A 451 0.31 22.64 -12.95
N ALA A 452 0.18 22.07 -14.14
CA ALA A 452 1.29 21.78 -15.06
C ALA A 452 1.57 22.93 -16.04
N ASN A 453 0.82 24.02 -15.94
CA ASN A 453 1.11 25.27 -16.64
C ASN A 453 1.19 26.48 -15.70
N TYR A 454 1.87 26.31 -14.58
CA TYR A 454 1.96 27.35 -13.57
C TYR A 454 2.55 28.64 -14.15
N GLN A 455 1.86 29.76 -13.89
CA GLN A 455 2.16 31.10 -14.42
C GLN A 455 2.30 31.16 -15.95
N ASN A 456 1.69 30.22 -16.67
CA ASN A 456 1.78 30.08 -18.12
C ASN A 456 3.22 29.86 -18.64
N ARG A 457 4.08 29.22 -17.84
CA ARG A 457 5.47 28.88 -18.19
C ARG A 457 5.69 27.38 -18.45
N SER A 458 4.61 26.59 -18.41
CA SER A 458 4.60 25.13 -18.37
C SER A 458 5.51 24.53 -17.28
N GLU A 459 5.54 25.23 -16.15
CA GLU A 459 6.17 24.76 -14.92
C GLU A 459 5.18 23.86 -14.18
N LEU A 460 5.71 22.81 -13.56
CA LEU A 460 4.92 21.85 -12.80
C LEU A 460 4.81 22.31 -11.34
N LEU A 461 3.62 22.70 -10.92
CA LEU A 461 3.27 23.00 -9.53
C LEU A 461 2.65 21.76 -8.88
N LEU A 462 3.33 21.28 -7.85
CA LEU A 462 2.89 20.25 -6.93
C LEU A 462 2.40 20.89 -5.64
N GLN A 463 1.44 20.26 -5.00
CA GLN A 463 0.94 20.64 -3.69
C GLN A 463 1.14 19.49 -2.70
N HIS A 464 1.83 19.77 -1.60
CA HIS A 464 1.88 18.90 -0.45
C HIS A 464 0.68 19.19 0.45
N ARG A 465 -0.15 18.16 0.70
CA ARG A 465 -1.17 18.23 1.76
C ARG A 465 -0.49 17.96 3.10
N HIS A 466 -0.17 19.03 3.81
CA HIS A 466 0.48 18.96 5.12
C HIS A 466 -0.47 18.42 6.18
N GLU A 467 -0.11 17.28 6.77
CA GLU A 467 -0.88 16.60 7.83
C GLU A 467 -0.15 16.66 9.17
N GLY A 468 0.52 17.79 9.46
CA GLY A 468 1.26 17.99 10.72
C GLY A 468 2.72 17.55 10.70
N SER A 469 3.22 17.09 9.55
CA SER A 469 4.64 16.73 9.36
C SER A 469 5.23 17.43 8.14
N ASP A 470 6.38 18.09 8.35
CA ASP A 470 7.13 18.76 7.28
C ASP A 470 7.80 17.75 6.34
N LEU A 471 8.02 18.17 5.09
CA LEU A 471 8.80 17.38 4.16
C LEU A 471 10.27 17.35 4.59
N ARG A 472 10.87 16.17 4.51
CA ARG A 472 12.32 16.02 4.63
C ARG A 472 13.02 16.76 3.50
N ALA A 473 13.80 17.78 3.84
CA ALA A 473 14.42 18.68 2.86
C ALA A 473 15.39 17.98 1.90
N ASP A 474 16.12 16.97 2.37
CA ASP A 474 17.02 16.14 1.56
C ASP A 474 16.24 15.32 0.51
N TYR A 475 15.14 14.68 0.92
CA TYR A 475 14.29 13.88 0.03
C TYR A 475 13.54 14.78 -0.97
N ALA A 476 13.01 15.92 -0.51
CA ALA A 476 12.30 16.87 -1.36
C ALA A 476 13.20 17.41 -2.49
N ARG A 477 14.47 17.70 -2.21
CA ARG A 477 15.43 18.16 -3.23
C ARG A 477 15.67 17.10 -4.30
N GLU A 478 15.96 15.87 -3.91
CA GLU A 478 16.21 14.80 -4.88
C GLU A 478 14.95 14.43 -5.67
N ALA A 479 13.77 14.40 -5.04
CA ALA A 479 12.50 14.18 -5.72
C ALA A 479 12.21 15.29 -6.77
N LEU A 480 12.45 16.56 -6.45
CA LEU A 480 12.31 17.66 -7.41
C LEU A 480 13.30 17.55 -8.58
N ARG A 481 14.54 17.10 -8.32
CA ARG A 481 15.52 16.83 -9.37
C ARG A 481 15.06 15.71 -10.31
N ALA A 482 14.51 14.64 -9.75
CA ALA A 482 13.96 13.53 -10.51
C ALA A 482 12.73 13.95 -11.34
N LEU A 483 11.81 14.70 -10.74
CA LEU A 483 10.64 15.26 -11.42
C LEU A 483 11.04 16.19 -12.57
N PHE A 484 12.05 17.05 -12.38
CA PHE A 484 12.56 17.90 -13.44
C PHE A 484 13.16 17.09 -14.59
N ARG A 485 13.85 15.99 -14.31
CA ARG A 485 14.40 15.12 -15.36
C ARG A 485 13.30 14.54 -16.25
N VAL A 486 12.15 14.19 -15.67
CA VAL A 486 10.99 13.65 -16.41
C VAL A 486 10.20 14.77 -17.10
N TRP A 487 9.90 15.86 -16.38
CA TRP A 487 9.08 16.97 -16.88
C TRP A 487 9.83 17.91 -17.85
N LYS A 488 11.17 17.93 -17.77
CA LYS A 488 12.10 18.74 -18.59
C LYS A 488 11.94 20.27 -18.43
N ARG A 489 11.15 20.72 -17.45
CA ARG A 489 10.89 22.13 -17.12
C ARG A 489 10.89 22.33 -15.60
N PRO A 490 11.01 23.57 -15.10
CA PRO A 490 11.05 23.83 -13.66
C PRO A 490 9.86 23.20 -12.92
N VAL A 491 10.16 22.66 -11.74
CA VAL A 491 9.19 22.01 -10.85
C VAL A 491 9.17 22.75 -9.52
N ILE A 492 7.98 22.97 -9.00
CA ILE A 492 7.72 23.69 -7.76
C ILE A 492 6.85 22.78 -6.89
N ILE A 493 7.13 22.72 -5.60
CA ILE A 493 6.24 22.12 -4.62
C ILE A 493 5.86 23.15 -3.57
N SER A 494 4.57 23.35 -3.39
CA SER A 494 4.00 24.10 -2.27
C SER A 494 3.90 23.21 -1.05
N THR A 495 4.54 23.62 0.04
CA THR A 495 4.50 22.93 1.32
C THR A 495 4.47 23.94 2.47
N ILE A 496 4.31 23.45 3.69
CA ILE A 496 4.54 24.20 4.92
C ILE A 496 5.87 23.72 5.53
N VAL A 497 6.68 24.65 6.02
CA VAL A 497 7.91 24.40 6.79
C VAL A 497 7.91 25.36 7.98
N ASP A 498 8.08 24.85 9.19
CA ASP A 498 8.03 25.65 10.43
C ASP A 498 6.79 26.58 10.48
N GLU A 499 5.62 26.02 10.17
CA GLU A 499 4.31 26.71 10.10
C GLU A 499 4.19 27.81 9.03
N ARG A 500 5.19 27.97 8.16
CA ARG A 500 5.17 28.95 7.07
C ARG A 500 4.96 28.27 5.72
N PRO A 501 4.08 28.81 4.86
CA PRO A 501 3.90 28.28 3.52
C PRO A 501 5.10 28.68 2.65
N VAL A 502 5.75 27.68 2.06
CA VAL A 502 7.00 27.81 1.29
C VAL A 502 6.86 27.11 -0.06
N PHE A 503 7.40 27.73 -1.10
CA PHE A 503 7.62 27.11 -2.40
C PHE A 503 9.07 26.63 -2.50
N LEU A 504 9.23 25.32 -2.64
CA LEU A 504 10.52 24.72 -3.00
C LEU A 504 10.53 24.54 -4.51
N ARG A 505 11.45 25.22 -5.18
CA ARG A 505 11.57 25.25 -6.64
C ARG A 505 12.90 24.64 -7.08
N PHE A 506 12.87 23.89 -8.17
CA PHE A 506 14.08 23.45 -8.88
C PHE A 506 13.98 23.82 -10.36
N ASP A 507 14.97 24.57 -10.85
CA ASP A 507 15.03 25.09 -12.23
C ASP A 507 15.94 24.30 -13.17
N GLY A 508 16.49 23.17 -12.69
CA GLY A 508 17.45 22.33 -13.41
C GLY A 508 18.91 22.58 -13.01
N LYS A 509 19.20 23.69 -12.31
CA LYS A 509 20.54 24.00 -11.81
C LYS A 509 20.56 24.18 -10.30
N GLU A 510 19.63 24.96 -9.77
CA GLU A 510 19.61 25.36 -8.36
C GLU A 510 18.27 25.06 -7.71
N HIS A 511 18.32 24.74 -6.41
CA HIS A 511 17.15 24.70 -5.56
C HIS A 511 16.94 26.07 -4.92
N LYS A 512 15.73 26.61 -5.05
CA LYS A 512 15.32 27.88 -4.45
C LYS A 512 14.17 27.64 -3.49
N SER A 513 14.18 28.36 -2.37
CA SER A 513 13.11 28.37 -1.39
C SER A 513 12.57 29.79 -1.33
N GLU A 514 11.29 29.95 -1.63
CA GLU A 514 10.62 31.24 -1.66
C GLU A 514 9.38 31.17 -0.76
N ASP A 515 9.05 32.26 -0.07
CA ASP A 515 7.80 32.32 0.68
C ASP A 515 6.63 32.21 -0.30
N ALA A 516 5.70 31.29 -0.02
CA ALA A 516 4.52 31.16 -0.87
C ALA A 516 3.65 32.42 -0.72
N PRO A 517 3.04 32.91 -1.81
CA PRO A 517 2.08 34.00 -1.70
C PRO A 517 0.95 33.57 -0.75
N LYS A 518 0.53 34.47 0.15
CA LYS A 518 -0.63 34.23 1.02
C LYS A 518 -1.82 33.87 0.13
N GLN A 519 -2.39 32.70 0.34
CA GLN A 519 -3.69 32.36 -0.23
C GLN A 519 -4.72 33.19 0.56
N ASP A 520 -5.30 34.20 -0.07
CA ASP A 520 -6.42 34.99 0.45
C ASP A 520 -7.72 34.18 0.47
#